data_AF-F1RGU9-F1
#
_entry.id   AF-F1RGU9-F1
#
_cell.length_a   1.000
_cell.length_b   1.000
_cell.length_c   1.000
_cell.angle_alpha   90.00
_cell.angle_beta   90.00
_cell.angle_gamma   90.00
#
_symmetry.space_group_name_H-M   'P 1'
#
loop_
_entity.id
_entity.type
_entity.pdbx_description
1 polymer ?
#
loop_
_entity_poly.entity_id
_entity_poly.type
_entity_poly.pdbx_seq_one_letter_code
_entity_poly.pdbx_strand_id
1 'polypeptide(L)'
;MWALLFCLVMASCQYSLLKSVQPDPASPIHGHNQIITYSRPVYFCVLCGLILLLDIGAKARHPPTYVVYGLKLFSPRSLQSARDLLIVFLYCFPAISLLGLFPQINTFCIYLLEQIDMLFFGGSAVSGMLSAVYSVARSASAAAVLHVFCFSAVKEPWSTQHIPALFSAFCGLLVALSYHLSRQSSDPSVLLSLLQCRLFHKFLHQNLEELAADPLPRKMKESVKDILKSDLVICSLAAVLSFAVSASTVFLSLRPFLSVVLFALAGAVGFVTHYMLPQLRKHHPWMWISHPILKNKEYQQREVTDVAHLMWFEKLYVWLQCFEKYVLYPAIILNALTLDAFSISNYRRLGTHWDIFLMVIAGMKLLRTSFCNPVHQFTHLGFTVIFFHFDYKDISESFLLDFFMVSILFSKAS
;
A
#
# COMPACT_ATOMS: atom_id res chain seq x y z
N MET A 1 12.54 43.65 2.64
CA MET A 1 13.51 42.52 2.62
C MET A 1 12.89 41.25 2.04
N TRP A 2 11.81 40.72 2.62
CA TRP A 2 11.14 39.48 2.14
C TRP A 2 10.63 39.52 0.70
N ALA A 3 10.00 40.63 0.28
CA ALA A 3 9.56 40.80 -1.10
C ALA A 3 10.73 40.80 -2.11
N LEU A 4 11.86 41.40 -1.74
CA LEU A 4 13.06 41.42 -2.57
C LEU A 4 13.66 40.01 -2.72
N LEU A 5 13.70 39.26 -1.62
CA LEU A 5 14.16 37.86 -1.64
C LEU A 5 13.25 36.99 -2.50
N PHE A 6 11.92 37.16 -2.41
CA PHE A 6 10.96 36.49 -3.28
C PHE A 6 11.19 36.80 -4.76
N CYS A 7 11.37 38.08 -5.12
CA CYS A 7 11.69 38.49 -6.49
C CYS A 7 13.00 37.85 -6.98
N LEU A 8 14.00 37.73 -6.12
CA LEU A 8 15.27 37.06 -6.44
C LEU A 8 15.07 35.56 -6.69
N VAL A 9 14.25 34.88 -5.88
CA VAL A 9 13.88 33.48 -6.12
C VAL A 9 13.18 33.34 -7.48
N MET A 10 12.18 34.19 -7.77
CA MET A 10 11.48 34.19 -9.06
C MET A 10 12.43 34.39 -10.24
N ALA A 11 13.30 35.39 -10.16
CA ALA A 11 14.29 35.67 -11.20
C ALA A 11 15.25 34.49 -11.39
N SER A 12 15.67 33.82 -10.31
CA SER A 12 16.55 32.64 -10.39
C SER A 12 15.86 31.44 -11.08
N CYS A 13 14.57 31.25 -10.84
CA CYS A 13 13.77 30.22 -11.50
C CYS A 13 13.61 30.54 -12.99
N GLN A 14 13.30 31.79 -13.33
CA GLN A 14 13.17 32.22 -14.72
C GLN A 14 14.51 32.14 -15.47
N TYR A 15 15.62 32.51 -14.84
CA TYR A 15 16.95 32.39 -15.42
C TYR A 15 17.30 30.93 -15.76
N SER A 16 16.83 29.97 -14.95
CA SER A 16 17.00 28.54 -15.24
C SER A 16 16.43 28.12 -16.60
N LEU A 17 15.36 28.78 -17.08
CA LEU A 17 14.75 28.51 -18.39
C LEU A 17 15.55 29.09 -19.56
N LEU A 18 16.26 30.19 -19.31
CA LEU A 18 17.04 30.89 -20.33
C LEU A 18 18.44 30.29 -20.52
N LYS A 19 18.96 29.62 -19.48
CA LYS A 19 20.27 28.97 -19.53
C LYS A 19 20.23 27.75 -20.44
N SER A 20 21.30 27.56 -21.23
CA SER A 20 21.49 26.33 -21.99
C SER A 20 21.56 25.10 -21.08
N VAL A 21 21.07 23.98 -21.60
CA VAL A 21 21.07 22.70 -20.87
C VAL A 21 22.52 22.29 -20.62
N GLN A 22 22.93 22.27 -19.35
CA GLN A 22 24.22 21.74 -18.94
C GLN A 22 24.09 20.26 -18.58
N PRO A 23 25.13 19.45 -18.80
CA PRO A 23 25.16 18.06 -18.33
C PRO A 23 24.97 18.02 -16.82
N ASP A 24 24.04 17.18 -16.37
CA ASP A 24 23.68 17.05 -14.96
C ASP A 24 24.81 16.35 -14.19
N PRO A 25 25.46 17.02 -13.22
CA PRO A 25 26.52 16.39 -12.43
C PRO A 25 26.01 15.23 -11.56
N ALA A 26 24.70 15.12 -11.32
CA ALA A 26 24.07 14.04 -10.57
C ALA A 26 23.60 12.87 -11.45
N SER A 27 23.69 12.97 -12.78
CA SER A 27 23.30 11.88 -13.69
C SER A 27 24.49 10.96 -13.98
N PRO A 28 24.39 9.64 -13.75
CA PRO A 28 25.45 8.69 -14.09
C PRO A 28 25.64 8.52 -15.60
N ILE A 29 24.62 8.88 -16.40
CA ILE A 29 24.67 8.84 -17.85
C ILE A 29 24.99 10.27 -18.33
N HIS A 30 26.07 10.43 -19.11
CA HIS A 30 26.46 11.69 -19.76
C HIS A 30 25.47 12.04 -20.88
N GLY A 31 24.23 12.34 -20.50
CA GLY A 31 23.12 12.65 -21.40
C GLY A 31 22.57 14.05 -21.16
N HIS A 32 22.17 14.72 -22.24
CA HIS A 32 21.51 16.02 -22.19
C HIS A 32 20.06 15.83 -21.73
N ASN A 33 19.78 15.99 -20.42
CA ASN A 33 18.42 15.91 -19.90
C ASN A 33 17.74 17.29 -19.89
N GLN A 34 16.96 17.59 -20.93
CA GLN A 34 16.25 18.88 -21.07
C GLN A 34 15.25 19.16 -19.93
N ILE A 35 14.80 18.13 -19.21
CA ILE A 35 13.84 18.25 -18.11
C ILE A 35 14.44 19.02 -16.93
N ILE A 36 15.77 19.03 -16.78
CA ILE A 36 16.44 19.69 -15.66
C ILE A 36 16.23 21.21 -15.66
N THR A 37 16.16 21.81 -16.84
CA THR A 37 15.92 23.24 -17.06
C THR A 37 14.58 23.68 -16.46
N TYR A 38 13.58 22.80 -16.50
CA TYR A 38 12.22 23.04 -15.99
C TYR A 38 12.07 22.75 -14.49
N SER A 39 13.04 22.07 -13.87
CA SER A 39 12.97 21.64 -12.46
C SER A 39 12.66 22.78 -11.50
N ARG A 40 13.46 23.85 -11.55
CA ARG A 40 13.33 25.00 -10.64
C ARG A 40 12.01 25.76 -10.79
N PRO A 41 11.59 26.16 -12.01
CA PRO A 41 10.27 26.76 -12.24
C PRO A 41 9.10 25.90 -11.75
N VAL A 42 9.13 24.59 -12.01
CA VAL A 42 8.02 23.70 -11.61
C VAL A 42 7.93 23.60 -10.09
N TYR A 43 9.03 23.37 -9.39
CA TYR A 43 9.02 23.36 -7.92
C TYR A 43 8.57 24.70 -7.33
N PHE A 44 9.02 25.81 -7.89
CA PHE A 44 8.57 27.14 -7.48
C PHE A 44 7.05 27.31 -7.65
N CYS A 45 6.50 26.94 -8.80
CA CYS A 45 5.06 27.00 -9.05
C CYS A 45 4.25 26.09 -8.10
N VAL A 46 4.74 24.86 -7.85
CA VAL A 46 4.10 23.92 -6.92
C VAL A 46 4.11 24.46 -5.49
N LEU A 47 5.25 24.98 -5.01
CA LEU A 47 5.35 25.57 -3.68
C LEU A 47 4.44 26.79 -3.52
N CYS A 48 4.43 27.70 -4.50
CA CYS A 48 3.55 28.86 -4.49
C CYS A 48 2.06 28.44 -4.50
N GLY A 49 1.70 27.46 -5.33
CA GLY A 49 0.35 26.91 -5.38
C GLY A 49 -0.07 26.29 -4.04
N LEU A 50 0.81 25.52 -3.40
CA LEU A 50 0.57 24.93 -2.07
C LEU A 50 0.43 26.00 -0.98
N ILE A 51 1.27 27.04 -0.98
CA ILE A 51 1.18 28.16 -0.03
C ILE A 51 -0.19 28.84 -0.16
N LEU A 52 -0.65 29.12 -1.39
CA LEU A 52 -1.97 29.71 -1.64
C LEU A 52 -3.10 28.78 -1.18
N LEU A 53 -3.00 27.48 -1.47
CA LEU A 53 -3.98 26.49 -1.06
C LEU A 53 -4.10 26.42 0.48
N LEU A 54 -2.97 26.39 1.19
CA LEU A 54 -2.94 26.38 2.65
C LEU A 54 -3.47 27.68 3.25
N ASP A 55 -3.18 28.82 2.63
CA ASP A 55 -3.69 30.13 3.06
C ASP A 55 -5.22 30.22 2.91
N ILE A 56 -5.75 29.74 1.77
CA ILE A 56 -7.20 29.65 1.54
C ILE A 56 -7.84 28.71 2.55
N GLY A 57 -7.26 27.52 2.77
CA GLY A 57 -7.74 26.55 3.74
C GLY A 57 -7.72 27.08 5.18
N ALA A 58 -6.68 27.83 5.55
CA ALA A 58 -6.56 28.45 6.87
C ALA A 58 -7.57 29.58 7.11
N LYS A 59 -7.98 30.29 6.05
CA LYS A 59 -8.95 31.40 6.10
C LYS A 59 -10.40 30.97 5.89
N ALA A 60 -10.64 29.70 5.56
CA ALA A 60 -11.98 29.16 5.39
C ALA A 60 -12.79 29.32 6.68
N ARG A 61 -14.04 29.80 6.58
CA ARG A 61 -14.91 30.04 7.74
C ARG A 61 -15.31 28.75 8.47
N HIS A 62 -15.34 27.62 7.76
CA HIS A 62 -15.67 26.29 8.29
C HIS A 62 -14.73 25.23 7.70
N PRO A 63 -13.47 25.15 8.15
CA PRO A 63 -12.56 24.11 7.69
C PRO A 63 -13.04 22.76 8.25
N PRO A 64 -13.10 21.70 7.42
CA PRO A 64 -13.42 20.36 7.91
C PRO A 64 -12.33 19.97 8.90
N THR A 65 -12.70 19.83 10.17
CA THR A 65 -11.77 19.47 11.24
C THR A 65 -11.95 17.99 11.52
N TYR A 66 -10.93 17.20 11.22
CA TYR A 66 -10.92 15.77 11.52
C TYR A 66 -10.06 15.54 12.76
N VAL A 67 -10.58 14.80 13.73
CA VAL A 67 -9.82 14.42 14.93
C VAL A 67 -9.37 12.99 14.74
N VAL A 68 -8.06 12.75 14.78
CA VAL A 68 -7.47 11.41 14.75
C VAL A 68 -6.41 11.37 15.85
N TYR A 69 -6.53 10.45 16.80
CA TYR A 69 -5.74 10.37 18.03
C TYR A 69 -5.75 11.67 18.86
N GLY A 70 -6.89 12.35 18.91
CA GLY A 70 -7.02 13.64 19.59
C GLY A 70 -6.35 14.82 18.86
N LEU A 71 -5.64 14.59 17.76
CA LEU A 71 -5.04 15.63 16.92
C LEU A 71 -6.06 16.13 15.90
N LYS A 72 -6.32 17.44 15.93
CA LYS A 72 -7.17 18.14 14.95
C LYS A 72 -6.40 18.32 13.63
N LEU A 73 -6.45 17.31 12.78
CA LEU A 73 -5.96 17.36 11.41
C LEU A 73 -6.72 18.47 10.66
N PHE A 74 -5.98 19.31 9.92
CA PHE A 74 -6.50 20.47 9.18
C PHE A 74 -7.09 21.62 10.02
N SER A 75 -6.68 21.76 11.28
CA SER A 75 -6.99 22.98 12.05
C SER A 75 -6.37 24.23 11.39
N PRO A 76 -7.02 25.41 11.47
CA PRO A 76 -6.48 26.66 10.92
C PRO A 76 -5.04 26.96 11.35
N ARG A 77 -4.71 26.67 12.62
CA ARG A 77 -3.35 26.86 13.16
C ARG A 77 -2.33 25.91 12.51
N SER A 78 -2.69 24.65 12.31
CA SER A 78 -1.83 23.67 11.62
C SER A 78 -1.59 24.09 10.16
N LEU A 79 -2.65 24.51 9.46
CA LEU A 79 -2.54 25.01 8.09
C LEU A 79 -1.67 26.27 7.98
N GLN A 80 -1.83 27.22 8.92
CA GLN A 80 -0.97 28.41 9.01
C GLN A 80 0.49 28.02 9.27
N SER A 81 0.75 27.12 10.22
CA SER A 81 2.11 26.66 10.52
C SER A 81 2.75 25.97 9.31
N ALA A 82 2.00 25.14 8.59
CA ALA A 82 2.48 24.49 7.37
C ALA A 82 2.77 25.50 6.25
N ARG A 83 1.89 26.49 6.07
CA ARG A 83 2.08 27.60 5.12
C ARG A 83 3.36 28.37 5.43
N ASP A 84 3.56 28.75 6.69
CA ASP A 84 4.71 29.55 7.12
C ASP A 84 6.02 28.76 6.94
N LEU A 85 6.01 27.45 7.22
CA LEU A 85 7.13 26.56 6.93
C LEU A 85 7.45 26.51 5.42
N LEU A 86 6.44 26.40 4.55
CA LEU A 86 6.63 26.41 3.10
C LEU A 86 7.16 27.76 2.58
N ILE A 87 6.76 28.88 3.18
CA ILE A 87 7.29 30.20 2.85
C ILE A 87 8.78 30.28 3.19
N VAL A 88 9.18 29.81 4.38
CA VAL A 88 10.59 29.74 4.77
C VAL A 88 11.38 28.82 3.81
N PHE A 89 10.82 27.66 3.47
CA PHE A 89 11.42 26.75 2.51
C PHE A 89 11.61 27.39 1.12
N LEU A 90 10.62 28.14 0.64
CA LEU A 90 10.68 28.88 -0.61
C LEU A 90 11.78 29.95 -0.61
N TYR A 91 12.00 30.61 0.52
CA TYR A 91 13.07 31.58 0.67
C TYR A 91 14.46 30.94 0.68
N CYS A 92 14.59 29.72 1.21
CA CYS A 92 15.82 28.93 1.14
C CYS A 92 16.02 28.23 -0.22
N PHE A 93 15.02 28.28 -1.12
CA PHE A 93 15.02 27.56 -2.38
C PHE A 93 16.28 27.75 -3.26
N PRO A 94 16.83 28.98 -3.43
CA PRO A 94 18.05 29.18 -4.21
C PRO A 94 19.26 28.44 -3.63
N ALA A 95 19.40 28.40 -2.30
CA ALA A 95 20.50 27.71 -1.63
C ALA A 95 20.35 26.18 -1.74
N ILE A 96 19.14 25.65 -1.52
CA ILE A 96 18.84 24.21 -1.64
C ILE A 96 19.07 23.74 -3.08
N SER A 97 18.67 24.56 -4.06
CA SER A 97 18.88 24.29 -5.48
C SER A 97 20.35 24.39 -5.93
N LEU A 98 21.18 25.13 -5.20
CA LEU A 98 22.62 25.21 -5.43
C LEU A 98 23.34 23.97 -4.91
N LEU A 99 22.88 23.42 -3.78
CA LEU A 99 23.41 22.18 -3.19
C LEU A 99 22.96 20.90 -3.94
N GLY A 100 22.11 21.01 -4.95
CA GLY A 100 21.65 19.86 -5.74
C GLY A 100 20.73 18.90 -4.96
N LEU A 101 20.07 19.38 -3.88
CA LEU A 101 19.22 18.54 -3.02
C LEU A 101 17.87 18.19 -3.63
N PHE A 102 17.48 18.82 -4.74
CA PHE A 102 16.21 18.54 -5.41
C PHE A 102 16.35 17.40 -6.41
N PRO A 103 15.53 16.33 -6.29
CA PRO A 103 15.44 15.33 -7.34
C PRO A 103 14.90 15.94 -8.64
N GLN A 104 15.17 15.29 -9.77
CA GLN A 104 14.53 15.62 -11.05
C GLN A 104 13.00 15.48 -10.92
N ILE A 105 12.23 16.35 -11.60
CA ILE A 105 10.76 16.38 -11.47
C ILE A 105 10.13 15.00 -11.72
N ASN A 106 10.59 14.29 -12.77
CA ASN A 106 10.05 12.97 -13.08
C ASN A 106 10.28 11.99 -11.94
N THR A 107 11.50 11.94 -11.39
CA THR A 107 11.83 11.08 -10.26
C THR A 107 11.03 11.44 -9.03
N PHE A 108 10.88 12.73 -8.74
CA PHE A 108 10.03 13.23 -7.64
C PHE A 108 8.57 12.79 -7.80
N CYS A 109 7.99 13.00 -8.97
CA CYS A 109 6.59 12.63 -9.25
C CYS A 109 6.38 11.12 -9.21
N ILE A 110 7.30 10.32 -9.75
CA ILE A 110 7.25 8.85 -9.64
C ILE A 110 7.26 8.46 -8.17
N TYR A 111 8.24 8.94 -7.40
CA TYR A 111 8.35 8.63 -5.98
C TYR A 111 7.10 9.09 -5.20
N LEU A 112 6.58 10.29 -5.47
CA LEU A 112 5.38 10.80 -4.80
C LEU A 112 4.16 9.89 -5.05
N LEU A 113 3.90 9.52 -6.31
CA LEU A 113 2.80 8.63 -6.68
C LEU A 113 2.99 7.23 -6.10
N GLU A 114 4.21 6.73 -6.13
CA GLU A 114 4.60 5.45 -5.54
C GLU A 114 4.36 5.44 -4.02
N GLN A 115 4.74 6.52 -3.33
CA GLN A 115 4.49 6.69 -1.91
C GLN A 115 3.00 6.80 -1.59
N ILE A 116 2.21 7.48 -2.42
CA ILE A 116 0.75 7.50 -2.26
C ILE A 116 0.18 6.08 -2.38
N ASP A 117 0.59 5.31 -3.39
CA ASP A 117 0.09 3.93 -3.59
C ASP A 117 0.52 2.99 -2.46
N MET A 118 1.77 3.07 -2.00
CA MET A 118 2.26 2.27 -0.87
C MET A 118 1.58 2.65 0.46
N LEU A 119 1.48 3.94 0.76
CA LEU A 119 1.02 4.43 2.06
C LEU A 119 -0.49 4.30 2.22
N PHE A 120 -1.28 4.63 1.19
CA PHE A 120 -2.73 4.54 1.27
C PHE A 120 -3.25 3.17 0.84
N PHE A 121 -2.70 2.58 -0.21
CA PHE A 121 -3.31 1.42 -0.85
C PHE A 121 -2.53 0.11 -0.66
N GLY A 122 -1.35 0.14 -0.04
CA GLY A 122 -0.50 -1.05 0.13
C GLY A 122 0.13 -1.52 -1.18
N GLY A 123 0.37 -0.60 -2.11
CA GLY A 123 1.00 -0.86 -3.40
C GLY A 123 2.46 -1.32 -3.32
N SER A 124 2.99 -1.68 -4.48
CA SER A 124 4.40 -2.07 -4.67
C SER A 124 5.15 -1.03 -5.48
N ALA A 125 6.47 -1.15 -5.54
CA ALA A 125 7.32 -0.24 -6.29
C ALA A 125 6.95 -0.14 -7.77
N VAL A 126 7.26 1.02 -8.37
CA VAL A 126 6.90 1.34 -9.76
C VAL A 126 8.13 1.87 -10.52
N SER A 127 8.29 1.43 -11.77
CA SER A 127 9.49 1.70 -12.59
C SER A 127 9.38 2.90 -13.53
N GLY A 128 8.23 3.58 -13.62
CA GLY A 128 8.01 4.67 -14.56
C GLY A 128 6.83 5.57 -14.23
N MET A 129 6.76 6.72 -14.90
CA MET A 129 5.71 7.72 -14.66
C MET A 129 4.32 7.19 -15.01
N LEU A 130 4.18 6.62 -16.21
CA LEU A 130 2.89 6.15 -16.71
C LEU A 130 2.38 4.94 -15.89
N SER A 131 3.28 4.07 -15.46
CA SER A 131 2.96 2.98 -14.53
C SER A 131 2.59 3.50 -13.13
N ALA A 132 3.21 4.57 -12.65
CA ALA A 132 2.89 5.14 -11.33
C ALA A 132 1.49 5.75 -11.33
N VAL A 133 1.16 6.53 -12.37
CA VAL A 133 -0.19 7.08 -12.56
C VAL A 133 -1.22 5.96 -12.71
N TYR A 134 -0.92 4.95 -13.51
CA TYR A 134 -1.81 3.80 -13.70
C TYR A 134 -2.06 3.03 -12.39
N SER A 135 -1.01 2.78 -11.59
CA SER A 135 -1.15 2.04 -10.32
C SER A 135 -2.03 2.80 -9.33
N VAL A 136 -1.78 4.10 -9.13
CA VAL A 136 -2.59 4.94 -8.25
C VAL A 136 -4.03 5.03 -8.73
N ALA A 137 -4.26 5.25 -10.03
CA ALA A 137 -5.60 5.35 -10.60
C ALA A 137 -6.42 4.05 -10.42
N ARG A 138 -5.77 2.89 -10.60
CA ARG A 138 -6.37 1.57 -10.40
C ARG A 138 -6.69 1.30 -8.92
N SER A 139 -5.77 1.63 -8.00
CA SER A 139 -6.03 1.49 -6.56
C SER A 139 -7.15 2.42 -6.11
N ALA A 140 -7.16 3.67 -6.58
CA ALA A 140 -8.18 4.66 -6.25
C ALA A 140 -9.57 4.27 -6.81
N SER A 141 -9.64 3.70 -8.01
CA SER A 141 -10.91 3.23 -8.56
C SER A 141 -11.48 2.04 -7.77
N ALA A 142 -10.63 1.10 -7.36
CA ALA A 142 -11.03 0.01 -6.46
C ALA A 142 -11.53 0.55 -5.11
N ALA A 143 -10.81 1.51 -4.51
CA ALA A 143 -11.22 2.19 -3.27
C ALA A 143 -12.58 2.88 -3.41
N ALA A 144 -12.81 3.57 -4.53
CA ALA A 144 -14.06 4.28 -4.80
C ALA A 144 -15.25 3.30 -4.89
N VAL A 145 -15.09 2.18 -5.61
CA VAL A 145 -16.12 1.14 -5.68
C VAL A 145 -16.43 0.60 -4.27
N LEU A 146 -15.39 0.24 -3.52
CA LEU A 146 -15.55 -0.27 -2.15
C LEU A 146 -16.22 0.73 -1.21
N HIS A 147 -15.90 2.03 -1.36
CA HIS A 147 -16.50 3.10 -0.58
C HIS A 147 -18.01 3.20 -0.82
N VAL A 148 -18.48 3.05 -2.05
CA VAL A 148 -19.93 3.08 -2.37
C VAL A 148 -20.68 1.94 -1.67
N PHE A 149 -20.16 0.72 -1.71
CA PHE A 149 -20.77 -0.43 -1.02
C PHE A 149 -20.76 -0.24 0.50
N CYS A 150 -19.63 0.18 1.05
CA CYS A 150 -19.48 0.39 2.48
C CYS A 150 -20.38 1.51 3.00
N PHE A 151 -20.45 2.63 2.28
CA PHE A 151 -21.30 3.76 2.64
C PHE A 151 -22.78 3.39 2.61
N SER A 152 -23.21 2.67 1.58
CA SER A 152 -24.57 2.18 1.47
C SER A 152 -24.94 1.23 2.61
N ALA A 153 -24.00 0.41 3.07
CA ALA A 153 -24.22 -0.51 4.18
C ALA A 153 -24.30 0.19 5.54
N VAL A 154 -23.44 1.17 5.81
CA VAL A 154 -23.32 1.85 7.13
C VAL A 154 -24.37 2.95 7.32
N LYS A 155 -25.09 3.33 6.27
CA LYS A 155 -26.12 4.39 6.30
C LYS A 155 -27.22 4.14 7.34
N GLU A 156 -27.62 2.88 7.51
CA GLU A 156 -28.67 2.48 8.45
C GLU A 156 -28.06 1.78 9.67
N PRO A 157 -28.66 1.92 10.87
CA PRO A 157 -28.19 1.27 12.10
C PRO A 157 -28.33 -0.25 12.01
N TRP A 158 -27.30 -0.97 12.44
CA TRP A 158 -27.28 -2.44 12.38
C TRP A 158 -27.71 -3.05 13.72
N SER A 159 -28.46 -4.15 13.64
CA SER A 159 -28.69 -5.00 14.81
C SER A 159 -27.53 -5.98 14.99
N THR A 160 -27.34 -6.51 16.19
CA THR A 160 -26.32 -7.53 16.48
C THR A 160 -26.59 -8.86 15.78
N GLN A 161 -27.86 -9.15 15.47
CA GLN A 161 -28.32 -10.40 14.87
C GLN A 161 -28.38 -10.37 13.34
N HIS A 162 -28.34 -9.18 12.73
CA HIS A 162 -28.45 -9.05 11.28
C HIS A 162 -27.40 -8.07 10.75
N ILE A 163 -26.42 -8.60 10.02
CA ILE A 163 -25.46 -7.83 9.24
C ILE A 163 -26.07 -7.55 7.86
N PRO A 164 -26.12 -6.28 7.39
CA PRO A 164 -26.64 -5.98 6.07
C PRO A 164 -25.87 -6.72 4.97
N ALA A 165 -26.61 -7.29 4.01
CA ALA A 165 -26.01 -8.01 2.89
C ALA A 165 -25.02 -7.15 2.08
N LEU A 166 -25.25 -5.83 2.01
CA LEU A 166 -24.33 -4.88 1.36
C LEU A 166 -22.98 -4.80 2.08
N PHE A 167 -22.94 -4.94 3.41
CA PHE A 167 -21.67 -4.96 4.14
C PHE A 167 -20.90 -6.27 3.90
N SER A 168 -21.61 -7.39 3.85
CA SER A 168 -21.00 -8.68 3.50
C SER A 168 -20.49 -8.67 2.06
N ALA A 169 -21.21 -8.03 1.13
CA ALA A 169 -20.76 -7.81 -0.25
C ALA A 169 -19.51 -6.92 -0.30
N PHE A 170 -19.47 -5.85 0.49
CA PHE A 170 -18.27 -5.03 0.66
C PHE A 170 -17.08 -5.87 1.14
N CYS A 171 -17.24 -6.70 2.17
CA CYS A 171 -16.18 -7.56 2.70
C CYS A 171 -15.67 -8.56 1.65
N GLY A 172 -16.58 -9.19 0.90
CA GLY A 172 -16.25 -10.07 -0.22
C GLY A 172 -15.45 -9.38 -1.32
N LEU A 173 -15.94 -8.22 -1.78
CA LEU A 173 -15.28 -7.41 -2.79
C LEU A 173 -13.93 -6.87 -2.29
N LEU A 174 -13.82 -6.48 -1.03
CA LEU A 174 -12.61 -5.94 -0.44
C LEU A 174 -11.48 -6.97 -0.48
N VAL A 175 -11.75 -8.20 -0.05
CA VAL A 175 -10.76 -9.29 -0.05
C VAL A 175 -10.38 -9.65 -1.49
N ALA A 176 -11.36 -9.80 -2.39
CA ALA A 176 -11.12 -10.15 -3.78
C ALA A 176 -10.35 -9.08 -4.55
N LEU A 177 -10.73 -7.81 -4.43
CA LEU A 177 -10.04 -6.69 -5.06
C LEU A 177 -8.63 -6.52 -4.47
N SER A 178 -8.46 -6.62 -3.15
CA SER A 178 -7.12 -6.52 -2.53
C SER A 178 -6.20 -7.66 -2.98
N TYR A 179 -6.73 -8.89 -3.11
CA TYR A 179 -5.97 -10.02 -3.65
C TYR A 179 -5.60 -9.78 -5.12
N HIS A 180 -6.56 -9.36 -5.95
CA HIS A 180 -6.28 -9.06 -7.35
C HIS A 180 -5.24 -7.96 -7.53
N LEU A 181 -5.37 -6.86 -6.77
CA LEU A 181 -4.45 -5.72 -6.81
C LEU A 181 -3.04 -6.10 -6.34
N SER A 182 -2.92 -7.08 -5.43
CA SER A 182 -1.64 -7.59 -4.91
C SER A 182 -0.84 -8.40 -5.93
N ARG A 183 -1.50 -9.02 -6.92
CA ARG A 183 -0.87 -9.88 -7.93
C ARG A 183 -0.68 -9.22 -9.30
N GLN A 184 -1.45 -8.18 -9.59
CA GLN A 184 -1.33 -7.43 -10.83
C GLN A 184 -0.04 -6.60 -10.88
N SER A 185 0.61 -6.60 -12.05
CA SER A 185 1.75 -5.74 -12.32
C SER A 185 1.35 -4.27 -12.40
N SER A 186 2.19 -3.39 -11.86
CA SER A 186 2.02 -1.94 -12.00
C SER A 186 2.29 -1.42 -13.42
N ASP A 187 2.89 -2.24 -14.29
CA ASP A 187 3.14 -1.87 -15.69
C ASP A 187 1.91 -2.14 -16.58
N PRO A 188 1.30 -1.09 -17.17
CA PRO A 188 0.16 -1.25 -18.06
C PRO A 188 0.52 -1.86 -19.42
N SER A 189 1.80 -1.87 -19.82
CA SER A 189 2.25 -2.44 -21.11
C SER A 189 1.86 -3.91 -21.25
N VAL A 190 1.93 -4.66 -20.14
CA VAL A 190 1.61 -6.08 -20.06
C VAL A 190 0.13 -6.33 -20.40
N LEU A 191 -0.78 -5.57 -19.81
CA LEU A 191 -2.22 -5.68 -20.08
C LEU A 191 -2.58 -5.14 -21.47
N LEU A 192 -1.94 -4.06 -21.90
CA LEU A 192 -2.17 -3.49 -23.23
C LEU A 192 -1.74 -4.45 -24.34
N SER A 193 -0.62 -5.15 -24.17
CA SER A 193 -0.15 -6.17 -25.12
C SER A 193 -1.16 -7.32 -25.31
N LEU A 194 -1.87 -7.70 -24.24
CA LEU A 194 -2.93 -8.70 -24.29
C LEU A 194 -4.16 -8.20 -25.08
N LEU A 195 -4.57 -6.95 -24.85
CA LEU A 195 -5.70 -6.30 -25.53
C LEU A 195 -5.41 -6.06 -27.02
N GLN A 196 -4.25 -5.49 -27.32
CA GLN A 196 -3.80 -5.22 -28.67
C GLN A 196 -3.77 -6.49 -29.50
N CYS A 197 -3.24 -7.60 -28.98
CA CYS A 197 -3.29 -8.85 -29.72
C CYS A 197 -4.70 -9.41 -29.90
N ARG A 198 -5.65 -9.26 -28.96
CA ARG A 198 -7.02 -9.75 -29.20
C ARG A 198 -7.72 -8.98 -30.32
N LEU A 199 -7.42 -7.69 -30.45
CA LEU A 199 -7.95 -6.83 -31.51
C LEU A 199 -7.19 -7.03 -32.84
N PHE A 200 -5.85 -7.07 -32.81
CA PHE A 200 -5.00 -7.20 -33.99
C PHE A 200 -4.87 -8.63 -34.53
N HIS A 201 -5.00 -9.69 -33.72
CA HIS A 201 -4.94 -11.06 -34.22
C HIS A 201 -6.12 -11.40 -35.15
N LYS A 202 -7.22 -10.63 -35.08
CA LYS A 202 -8.30 -10.68 -36.08
C LYS A 202 -7.93 -10.05 -37.43
N PHE A 203 -6.95 -9.14 -37.47
CA PHE A 203 -6.53 -8.40 -38.67
C PHE A 203 -5.17 -8.88 -39.24
N LEU A 204 -4.30 -9.45 -38.41
CA LEU A 204 -2.90 -9.75 -38.71
C LEU A 204 -2.61 -11.26 -38.82
N HIS A 205 -3.63 -12.11 -39.06
CA HIS A 205 -3.38 -13.53 -39.33
C HIS A 205 -2.85 -13.77 -40.76
N GLN A 206 -2.89 -12.78 -41.65
CA GLN A 206 -2.45 -12.92 -43.05
C GLN A 206 -0.98 -12.57 -43.34
N ASN A 207 -0.24 -11.91 -42.42
CA ASN A 207 1.08 -11.31 -42.76
C ASN A 207 2.24 -11.68 -41.81
N LEU A 208 2.09 -12.65 -40.89
CA LEU A 208 3.09 -12.88 -39.83
C LEU A 208 3.48 -14.35 -39.64
N GLU A 209 3.59 -15.13 -40.72
CA GLU A 209 4.28 -16.44 -40.67
C GLU A 209 5.80 -16.33 -40.90
N GLU A 210 6.35 -15.13 -41.17
CA GLU A 210 7.71 -14.99 -41.71
C GLU A 210 8.75 -14.29 -40.81
N LEU A 211 8.54 -14.17 -39.49
CA LEU A 211 9.60 -13.70 -38.59
C LEU A 211 9.71 -14.57 -37.33
N ALA A 212 10.45 -15.66 -37.44
CA ALA A 212 10.96 -16.42 -36.31
C ALA A 212 12.01 -15.59 -35.56
N ALA A 213 11.65 -14.94 -34.46
CA ALA A 213 12.60 -14.41 -33.49
C ALA A 213 11.97 -14.32 -32.09
N ASP A 214 12.52 -15.11 -31.17
CA ASP A 214 12.23 -15.21 -29.72
C ASP A 214 10.86 -15.80 -29.26
N PRO A 215 10.84 -17.01 -28.63
CA PRO A 215 9.63 -17.57 -28.01
C PRO A 215 9.24 -16.90 -26.67
N LEU A 216 10.11 -16.10 -26.06
CA LEU A 216 9.92 -15.52 -24.74
C LEU A 216 8.67 -14.62 -24.64
N PRO A 217 8.36 -13.71 -25.59
CA PRO A 217 7.19 -12.85 -25.50
C PRO A 217 5.88 -13.66 -25.49
N ARG A 218 5.83 -14.76 -26.25
CA ARG A 218 4.67 -15.67 -26.29
C ARG A 218 4.50 -16.41 -24.96
N LYS A 219 5.59 -16.94 -24.39
CA LYS A 219 5.56 -17.62 -23.08
C LYS A 219 5.18 -16.69 -21.94
N MET A 220 5.69 -15.46 -21.93
CA MET A 220 5.30 -14.44 -20.94
C MET A 220 3.82 -14.13 -21.03
N LYS A 221 3.28 -13.98 -22.25
CA LYS A 221 1.86 -13.73 -22.47
C LYS A 221 0.96 -14.87 -22.00
N GLU A 222 1.33 -16.11 -22.29
CA GLU A 222 0.62 -17.29 -21.79
C GLU A 222 0.64 -17.34 -20.27
N SER A 223 1.80 -17.07 -19.67
CA SER A 223 1.95 -17.00 -18.21
C SER A 223 1.03 -15.94 -17.59
N VAL A 224 0.96 -14.73 -18.15
CA VAL A 224 0.05 -13.67 -17.66
C VAL A 224 -1.42 -14.08 -17.83
N LYS A 225 -1.78 -14.72 -18.94
CA LYS A 225 -3.14 -15.19 -19.18
C LYS A 225 -3.55 -16.25 -18.16
N ASP A 226 -2.67 -17.19 -17.84
CA ASP A 226 -2.95 -18.25 -16.88
C ASP A 226 -2.96 -17.73 -15.44
N ILE A 227 -2.11 -16.76 -15.12
CA ILE A 227 -2.19 -16.00 -13.85
C ILE A 227 -3.55 -15.32 -13.74
N LEU A 228 -4.01 -14.60 -14.77
CA LEU A 228 -5.29 -13.89 -14.72
C LEU A 228 -6.49 -14.83 -14.57
N LYS A 229 -6.46 -16.01 -15.23
CA LYS A 229 -7.49 -17.04 -15.05
C LYS A 229 -7.48 -17.61 -13.63
N SER A 230 -6.30 -17.96 -13.13
CA SER A 230 -6.13 -18.46 -11.76
C SER A 230 -6.60 -17.41 -10.74
N ASP A 231 -6.26 -16.15 -10.98
CA ASP A 231 -6.68 -15.02 -10.15
C ASP A 231 -8.18 -14.84 -10.15
N LEU A 232 -8.84 -14.94 -11.30
CA LEU A 232 -10.30 -14.85 -11.38
C LEU A 232 -10.98 -15.93 -10.53
N VAL A 233 -10.49 -17.17 -10.59
CA VAL A 233 -11.01 -18.28 -9.77
C VAL A 233 -10.79 -18.02 -8.28
N ILE A 234 -9.56 -17.66 -7.88
CA ILE A 234 -9.22 -17.43 -6.47
C ILE A 234 -9.95 -16.20 -5.93
N CYS A 235 -10.05 -15.10 -6.70
CA CYS A 235 -10.83 -13.92 -6.33
C CYS A 235 -12.29 -14.26 -6.11
N SER A 236 -12.88 -15.08 -7.00
CA SER A 236 -14.30 -15.46 -6.90
C SER A 236 -14.54 -16.30 -5.65
N LEU A 237 -13.66 -17.27 -5.39
CA LEU A 237 -13.71 -18.08 -4.17
C LEU A 237 -13.53 -17.24 -2.91
N ALA A 238 -12.53 -16.35 -2.89
CA ALA A 238 -12.26 -15.48 -1.75
C ALA A 238 -13.42 -14.50 -1.50
N ALA A 239 -14.06 -13.98 -2.55
CA ALA A 239 -15.25 -13.13 -2.44
C ALA A 239 -16.41 -13.88 -1.78
N VAL A 240 -16.73 -15.07 -2.27
CA VAL A 240 -17.85 -15.88 -1.76
C VAL A 240 -17.61 -16.33 -0.32
N LEU A 241 -16.40 -16.81 0.00
CA LEU A 241 -16.05 -17.21 1.35
C LEU A 241 -16.09 -16.03 2.33
N SER A 242 -15.50 -14.90 1.95
CA SER A 242 -15.49 -13.70 2.81
C SER A 242 -16.89 -13.11 2.98
N PHE A 243 -17.73 -13.16 1.94
CA PHE A 243 -19.15 -12.80 2.02
C PHE A 243 -19.89 -13.72 3.00
N ALA A 244 -19.72 -15.04 2.87
CA ALA A 244 -20.41 -16.02 3.71
C ALA A 244 -20.01 -15.89 5.19
N VAL A 245 -18.72 -15.73 5.47
CA VAL A 245 -18.22 -15.53 6.84
C VAL A 245 -18.75 -14.21 7.41
N SER A 246 -18.74 -13.13 6.63
CA SER A 246 -19.26 -11.83 7.09
C SER A 246 -20.78 -11.85 7.28
N ALA A 247 -21.53 -12.58 6.46
CA ALA A 247 -22.97 -12.75 6.60
C ALA A 247 -23.36 -13.65 7.78
N SER A 248 -22.48 -14.56 8.21
CA SER A 248 -22.76 -15.53 9.28
C SER A 248 -22.87 -14.94 10.68
N THR A 249 -22.68 -13.63 10.86
CA THR A 249 -22.69 -12.90 12.15
C THR A 249 -21.68 -13.39 13.19
N VAL A 250 -20.82 -14.36 12.86
CA VAL A 250 -19.80 -14.95 13.74
C VAL A 250 -18.89 -13.86 14.34
N PHE A 251 -18.52 -12.85 13.54
CA PHE A 251 -17.72 -11.72 14.01
C PHE A 251 -18.41 -10.84 15.04
N LEU A 252 -19.75 -10.76 15.08
CA LEU A 252 -20.51 -10.01 16.08
C LEU A 252 -20.81 -10.86 17.32
N SER A 253 -21.22 -12.10 17.10
CA SER A 253 -21.70 -13.00 18.16
C SER A 253 -20.58 -13.48 19.09
N LEU A 254 -19.35 -13.60 18.60
CA LEU A 254 -18.21 -14.09 19.39
C LEU A 254 -17.33 -12.96 19.96
N ARG A 255 -17.79 -11.70 19.93
CA ARG A 255 -17.06 -10.58 20.54
C ARG A 255 -17.11 -10.67 22.06
N PRO A 256 -16.02 -10.35 22.80
CA PRO A 256 -14.67 -9.97 22.32
C PRO A 256 -13.73 -11.17 22.09
N PHE A 257 -14.16 -12.39 22.45
CA PHE A 257 -13.32 -13.59 22.49
C PHE A 257 -12.66 -13.92 21.15
N LEU A 258 -13.37 -13.77 20.03
CA LEU A 258 -12.84 -14.08 18.70
C LEU A 258 -11.61 -13.23 18.36
N SER A 259 -11.61 -11.94 18.70
CA SER A 259 -10.45 -11.07 18.46
C SER A 259 -9.22 -11.57 19.20
N VAL A 260 -9.36 -11.91 20.48
CA VAL A 260 -8.26 -12.42 21.31
C VAL A 260 -7.72 -13.74 20.77
N VAL A 261 -8.62 -14.66 20.38
CA VAL A 261 -8.23 -15.96 19.79
C VAL A 261 -7.48 -15.76 18.48
N LEU A 262 -7.96 -14.87 17.60
CA LEU A 262 -7.29 -14.58 16.33
C LEU A 262 -5.91 -13.94 16.53
N PHE A 263 -5.76 -13.03 17.49
CA PHE A 263 -4.46 -12.44 17.81
C PHE A 263 -3.49 -13.45 18.42
N ALA A 264 -3.95 -14.31 19.33
CA ALA A 264 -3.14 -15.37 19.91
C ALA A 264 -2.69 -16.37 18.84
N LEU A 265 -3.60 -16.74 17.92
CA LEU A 265 -3.29 -17.62 16.81
C LEU A 265 -2.29 -17.00 15.83
N ALA A 266 -2.44 -15.71 15.50
CA ALA A 266 -1.47 -14.97 14.66
C ALA A 266 -0.11 -14.82 15.34
N GLY A 267 -0.11 -14.56 16.65
CA GLY A 267 1.10 -14.55 17.47
C GLY A 267 1.83 -15.89 17.41
N ALA A 268 1.12 -17.00 17.64
CA ALA A 268 1.69 -18.35 17.63
C ALA A 268 2.20 -18.77 16.25
N VAL A 269 1.37 -18.63 15.22
CA VAL A 269 1.74 -18.99 13.84
C VAL A 269 2.88 -18.12 13.34
N GLY A 270 2.83 -16.81 13.55
CA GLY A 270 3.89 -15.90 13.14
C GLY A 270 5.19 -16.09 13.92
N PHE A 271 5.13 -16.40 15.22
CA PHE A 271 6.31 -16.76 16.01
C PHE A 271 6.98 -18.03 15.48
N VAL A 272 6.21 -19.07 15.16
CA VAL A 272 6.75 -20.29 14.57
C VAL A 272 7.35 -20.01 13.18
N THR A 273 6.65 -19.25 12.35
CA THR A 273 6.97 -19.04 10.93
C THR A 273 8.12 -18.07 10.71
N HIS A 274 8.10 -16.92 11.40
CA HIS A 274 9.03 -15.81 11.16
C HIS A 274 10.17 -15.73 12.18
N TYR A 275 10.03 -16.38 13.34
CA TYR A 275 11.08 -16.41 14.36
C TYR A 275 11.70 -17.80 14.53
N MET A 276 10.92 -18.82 14.93
CA MET A 276 11.47 -20.14 15.28
C MET A 276 12.10 -20.85 14.07
N LEU A 277 11.34 -21.05 12.98
CA LEU A 277 11.81 -21.79 11.81
C LEU A 277 13.08 -21.17 11.19
N PRO A 278 13.16 -19.84 10.96
CA PRO A 278 14.39 -19.20 10.48
C PRO A 278 15.57 -19.35 11.44
N GLN A 279 15.36 -19.21 12.76
CA GLN A 279 16.43 -19.37 13.75
C GLN A 279 16.98 -20.81 13.79
N LEU A 280 16.11 -21.81 13.68
CA LEU A 280 16.48 -23.22 13.63
C LEU A 280 17.26 -23.60 12.36
N ARG A 281 17.11 -22.82 11.27
CA ARG A 281 17.80 -23.00 9.99
C ARG A 281 19.17 -22.30 9.94
N LYS A 282 19.42 -21.31 10.80
CA LYS A 282 20.73 -20.63 10.84
C LYS A 282 21.85 -21.63 11.18
N HIS A 283 23.06 -21.36 10.69
CA HIS A 283 24.24 -22.18 10.97
C HIS A 283 24.50 -22.33 12.48
N HIS A 284 24.30 -21.25 13.23
CA HIS A 284 24.42 -21.22 14.68
C HIS A 284 23.13 -20.67 15.32
N PRO A 285 22.13 -21.52 15.57
CA PRO A 285 20.88 -21.10 16.22
C PRO A 285 21.18 -20.43 17.58
N TRP A 286 20.66 -19.21 17.77
CA TRP A 286 20.88 -18.37 18.95
C TRP A 286 22.35 -18.21 19.40
N MET A 287 23.31 -18.50 18.52
CA MET A 287 24.75 -18.52 18.80
C MET A 287 25.19 -19.52 19.89
N TRP A 288 24.30 -20.37 20.40
CA TRP A 288 24.61 -21.37 21.44
C TRP A 288 24.69 -22.79 20.89
N ILE A 289 24.22 -23.01 19.66
CA ILE A 289 24.24 -24.32 19.00
C ILE A 289 25.24 -24.28 17.83
N SER A 290 26.15 -25.25 17.78
CA SER A 290 27.25 -25.29 16.81
C SER A 290 26.82 -25.67 15.39
N HIS A 291 25.67 -26.30 15.22
CA HIS A 291 25.16 -26.75 13.93
C HIS A 291 23.67 -26.41 13.77
N PRO A 292 23.19 -26.22 12.53
CA PRO A 292 21.76 -26.02 12.28
C PRO A 292 20.97 -27.25 12.75
N ILE A 293 19.84 -27.02 13.42
CA ILE A 293 18.94 -28.09 13.86
C ILE A 293 18.16 -28.64 12.65
N LEU A 294 17.66 -27.74 11.80
CA LEU A 294 16.96 -28.09 10.57
C LEU A 294 17.94 -28.14 9.41
N LYS A 295 18.55 -29.31 9.19
CA LYS A 295 19.52 -29.54 8.13
C LYS A 295 18.81 -29.87 6.82
N ASN A 296 19.28 -29.28 5.72
CA ASN A 296 18.93 -29.75 4.38
C ASN A 296 19.54 -31.15 4.16
N LYS A 297 18.95 -31.94 3.26
CA LYS A 297 19.42 -33.30 2.95
C LYS A 297 20.84 -33.28 2.36
N GLU A 298 21.16 -32.21 1.65
CA GLU A 298 22.42 -31.98 0.95
C GLU A 298 23.49 -31.32 1.86
N TYR A 299 23.23 -31.10 3.15
CA TYR A 299 24.12 -30.34 4.04
C TYR A 299 25.55 -30.92 4.15
N GLN A 300 25.72 -32.23 3.95
CA GLN A 300 27.03 -32.90 3.99
C GLN A 300 27.65 -33.06 2.59
N GLN A 301 26.97 -32.64 1.53
CA GLN A 301 27.47 -32.75 0.15
C GLN A 301 28.32 -31.53 -0.18
N ARG A 302 29.51 -31.76 -0.75
CA ARG A 302 30.42 -30.69 -1.18
C ARG A 302 30.01 -30.09 -2.53
N GLU A 303 29.42 -30.91 -3.40
CA GLU A 303 28.81 -30.52 -4.67
C GLU A 303 27.41 -31.15 -4.77
N VAL A 304 26.44 -30.36 -5.22
CA VAL A 304 25.04 -30.77 -5.35
C VAL A 304 24.84 -31.39 -6.73
N THR A 305 24.68 -32.72 -6.80
CA THR A 305 24.49 -33.46 -8.06
C THR A 305 23.05 -33.49 -8.56
N ASP A 306 22.08 -33.36 -7.65
CA ASP A 306 20.64 -33.45 -7.94
C ASP A 306 19.89 -32.18 -7.49
N VAL A 307 18.65 -32.01 -7.96
CA VAL A 307 17.79 -30.90 -7.52
C VAL A 307 17.53 -30.99 -6.02
N ALA A 308 17.69 -29.87 -5.31
CA ALA A 308 17.51 -29.80 -3.86
C ALA A 308 16.15 -30.37 -3.42
N HIS A 309 16.18 -31.31 -2.48
CA HIS A 309 14.96 -31.96 -1.99
C HIS A 309 14.22 -31.06 -0.99
N LEU A 310 12.91 -30.89 -1.23
CA LEU A 310 12.04 -30.11 -0.35
C LEU A 310 11.78 -30.87 0.97
N MET A 311 12.34 -30.35 2.06
CA MET A 311 12.25 -30.96 3.39
C MET A 311 10.87 -30.74 4.03
N TRP A 312 10.54 -31.54 5.06
CA TRP A 312 9.25 -31.45 5.75
C TRP A 312 9.01 -30.07 6.38
N PHE A 313 10.06 -29.44 6.92
CA PHE A 313 9.98 -28.12 7.55
C PHE A 313 9.79 -26.99 6.53
N GLU A 314 10.28 -27.15 5.30
CA GLU A 314 10.04 -26.19 4.21
C GLU A 314 8.60 -26.28 3.72
N LYS A 315 8.05 -27.51 3.62
CA LYS A 315 6.62 -27.73 3.36
C LYS A 315 5.76 -27.10 4.46
N LEU A 316 6.12 -27.32 5.72
CA LEU A 316 5.44 -26.71 6.87
C LEU A 316 5.48 -25.17 6.79
N TYR A 317 6.65 -24.60 6.52
CA TYR A 317 6.81 -23.15 6.36
C TYR A 317 5.89 -22.58 5.28
N VAL A 318 5.84 -23.21 4.10
CA VAL A 318 4.95 -22.79 3.00
C VAL A 318 3.48 -22.91 3.40
N TRP A 319 3.09 -23.99 4.08
CA TRP A 319 1.71 -24.17 4.56
C TRP A 319 1.32 -23.15 5.61
N LEU A 320 2.18 -22.85 6.58
CA LEU A 320 1.95 -21.82 7.59
C LEU A 320 1.84 -20.44 6.96
N GLN A 321 2.71 -20.11 5.99
CA GLN A 321 2.65 -18.85 5.27
C GLN A 321 1.37 -18.74 4.42
N CYS A 322 0.92 -19.83 3.80
CA CYS A 322 -0.37 -19.87 3.10
C CYS A 322 -1.55 -19.68 4.07
N PHE A 323 -1.53 -20.34 5.23
CA PHE A 323 -2.57 -20.20 6.25
C PHE A 323 -2.64 -18.76 6.78
N GLU A 324 -1.49 -18.18 7.11
CA GLU A 324 -1.35 -16.80 7.57
C GLU A 324 -1.90 -15.81 6.52
N LYS A 325 -1.45 -15.93 5.28
CA LYS A 325 -1.79 -15.05 4.16
C LYS A 325 -3.27 -15.13 3.75
N TYR A 326 -3.85 -16.33 3.66
CA TYR A 326 -5.18 -16.51 3.05
C TYR A 326 -6.32 -16.68 4.06
N VAL A 327 -6.02 -17.05 5.30
CA VAL A 327 -7.04 -17.33 6.31
C VAL A 327 -6.91 -16.37 7.48
N LEU A 328 -5.74 -16.33 8.11
CA LEU A 328 -5.56 -15.67 9.40
C LEU A 328 -5.64 -14.14 9.31
N TYR A 329 -4.84 -13.50 8.45
CA TYR A 329 -4.88 -12.05 8.28
C TYR A 329 -6.22 -11.56 7.73
N PRO A 330 -6.80 -12.17 6.68
CA PRO A 330 -8.14 -11.81 6.25
C PRO A 330 -9.19 -11.91 7.36
N ALA A 331 -9.16 -12.97 8.19
CA ALA A 331 -10.09 -13.10 9.31
C ALA A 331 -9.93 -11.99 10.35
N ILE A 332 -8.69 -11.63 10.70
CA ILE A 332 -8.40 -10.52 11.64
C ILE A 332 -8.92 -9.20 11.10
N ILE A 333 -8.62 -8.88 9.84
CA ILE A 333 -8.98 -7.60 9.22
C ILE A 333 -10.50 -7.52 9.03
N LEU A 334 -11.16 -8.60 8.58
CA LEU A 334 -12.62 -8.64 8.46
C LEU A 334 -13.33 -8.53 9.81
N ASN A 335 -12.80 -9.16 10.86
CA ASN A 335 -13.32 -9.01 12.21
C ASN A 335 -13.23 -7.54 12.68
N ALA A 336 -12.06 -6.91 12.50
CA ALA A 336 -11.84 -5.50 12.83
C ALA A 336 -12.75 -4.56 12.02
N LEU A 337 -12.89 -4.78 10.72
CA LEU A 337 -13.81 -4.04 9.86
C LEU A 337 -15.26 -4.16 10.31
N THR A 338 -15.70 -5.37 10.67
CA THR A 338 -17.07 -5.58 11.16
C THR A 338 -17.29 -4.89 12.50
N LEU A 339 -16.25 -4.82 13.35
CA LEU A 339 -16.30 -4.12 14.65
C LEU A 339 -16.48 -2.62 14.45
N ASP A 340 -15.61 -2.04 13.63
CA ASP A 340 -15.59 -0.61 13.38
C ASP A 340 -16.83 -0.15 12.62
N ALA A 341 -17.25 -0.89 11.59
CA ALA A 341 -18.44 -0.55 10.81
C ALA A 341 -19.72 -0.60 11.66
N PHE A 342 -19.84 -1.58 12.57
CA PHE A 342 -20.96 -1.65 13.51
C PHE A 342 -20.95 -0.46 14.48
N SER A 343 -19.77 -0.04 14.96
CA SER A 343 -19.63 1.13 15.83
C SER A 343 -19.96 2.43 15.11
N ILE A 344 -19.50 2.60 13.87
CA ILE A 344 -19.75 3.79 13.04
C ILE A 344 -21.24 3.92 12.74
N SER A 345 -21.89 2.82 12.32
CA SER A 345 -23.32 2.76 11.99
C SER A 345 -24.22 3.19 13.16
N ASN A 346 -23.89 2.75 14.39
CA ASN A 346 -24.72 2.99 15.57
C ASN A 346 -24.40 4.29 16.32
N TYR A 347 -23.12 4.69 16.41
CA TYR A 347 -22.70 5.74 17.34
C TYR A 347 -22.10 6.99 16.68
N ARG A 348 -21.55 6.93 15.45
CA ARG A 348 -20.76 8.03 14.84
C ARG A 348 -21.42 8.65 13.59
N ARG A 349 -22.67 9.10 13.70
CA ARG A 349 -23.47 9.64 12.58
C ARG A 349 -23.02 10.97 11.95
N LEU A 350 -22.20 11.78 12.62
CA LEU A 350 -21.81 13.12 12.13
C LEU A 350 -20.47 13.15 11.35
N GLY A 351 -19.63 12.12 11.45
CA GLY A 351 -18.32 12.01 10.77
C GLY A 351 -18.25 10.98 9.64
N THR A 352 -19.41 10.45 9.24
CA THR A 352 -19.56 9.15 8.55
C THR A 352 -18.69 9.00 7.30
N HIS A 353 -18.57 10.03 6.46
CA HIS A 353 -17.83 9.93 5.20
C HIS A 353 -16.32 9.73 5.40
N TRP A 354 -15.72 10.43 6.37
CA TRP A 354 -14.29 10.33 6.65
C TRP A 354 -13.94 9.01 7.34
N ASP A 355 -14.76 8.60 8.32
CA ASP A 355 -14.59 7.33 9.02
C ASP A 355 -14.70 6.14 8.07
N ILE A 356 -15.69 6.17 7.15
CA ILE A 356 -15.84 5.13 6.12
C ILE A 356 -14.66 5.15 5.14
N PHE A 357 -14.20 6.34 4.74
CA PHE A 357 -13.04 6.47 3.86
C PHE A 357 -11.78 5.85 4.48
N LEU A 358 -11.49 6.19 5.74
CA LEU A 358 -10.37 5.62 6.48
C LEU A 358 -10.51 4.10 6.65
N MET A 359 -11.71 3.61 6.97
CA MET A 359 -11.97 2.18 7.13
C MET A 359 -11.73 1.40 5.83
N VAL A 360 -12.19 1.91 4.69
CA VAL A 360 -12.01 1.29 3.36
C VAL A 360 -10.52 1.27 2.98
N ILE A 361 -9.83 2.38 3.16
CA ILE A 361 -8.39 2.49 2.87
C ILE A 361 -7.57 1.59 3.78
N ALA A 362 -7.86 1.59 5.08
CA ALA A 362 -7.18 0.74 6.06
C ALA A 362 -7.38 -0.74 5.73
N GLY A 363 -8.63 -1.16 5.48
CA GLY A 363 -8.95 -2.53 5.10
C GLY A 363 -8.21 -2.97 3.83
N MET A 364 -8.25 -2.14 2.78
CA MET A 364 -7.59 -2.46 1.51
C MET A 364 -6.06 -2.51 1.63
N LYS A 365 -5.44 -1.53 2.32
CA LYS A 365 -3.99 -1.55 2.57
C LYS A 365 -3.59 -2.79 3.34
N LEU A 366 -4.23 -3.06 4.48
CA LEU A 366 -3.85 -4.17 5.36
C LEU A 366 -4.04 -5.52 4.66
N LEU A 367 -5.11 -5.71 3.88
CA LEU A 367 -5.30 -6.94 3.10
C LEU A 367 -4.29 -7.07 1.97
N ARG A 368 -4.09 -6.01 1.18
CA ARG A 368 -3.13 -6.04 0.06
C ARG A 368 -1.70 -6.30 0.55
N THR A 369 -1.28 -5.64 1.62
CA THR A 369 0.03 -5.87 2.26
C THR A 369 0.16 -7.29 2.82
N SER A 370 -0.89 -7.83 3.45
CA SER A 370 -0.91 -9.23 3.91
C SER A 370 -0.74 -10.23 2.77
N PHE A 371 -1.32 -9.94 1.59
CA PHE A 371 -1.15 -10.77 0.41
C PHE A 371 0.23 -10.62 -0.26
N CYS A 372 0.84 -9.44 -0.22
CA CYS A 372 2.16 -9.21 -0.79
C CYS A 372 3.29 -9.72 0.11
N ASN A 373 3.30 -9.34 1.39
CA ASN A 373 4.38 -9.63 2.33
C ASN A 373 3.87 -9.86 3.77
N PRO A 374 3.56 -11.12 4.15
CA PRO A 374 3.05 -11.45 5.47
C PRO A 374 4.08 -11.25 6.60
N VAL A 375 5.38 -11.24 6.29
CA VAL A 375 6.45 -11.17 7.30
C VAL A 375 6.42 -9.84 8.06
N HIS A 376 6.31 -8.71 7.36
CA HIS A 376 6.20 -7.40 8.03
C HIS A 376 4.88 -7.26 8.80
N GLN A 377 3.83 -7.91 8.31
CA GLN A 377 2.51 -7.83 8.90
C GLN A 377 2.46 -8.47 10.31
N PHE A 378 3.27 -9.51 10.54
CA PHE A 378 3.42 -10.11 11.86
C PHE A 378 4.00 -9.09 12.86
N THR A 379 5.05 -8.38 12.48
CA THR A 379 5.70 -7.37 13.32
C THR A 379 4.75 -6.20 13.61
N HIS A 380 4.03 -5.73 12.58
CA HIS A 380 3.05 -4.66 12.72
C HIS A 380 1.90 -5.07 13.66
N LEU A 381 1.34 -6.26 13.48
CA LEU A 381 0.25 -6.77 14.30
C LEU A 381 0.70 -6.96 15.76
N GLY A 382 1.86 -7.56 15.96
CA GLY A 382 2.44 -7.77 17.30
C GLY A 382 2.64 -6.45 18.04
N PHE A 383 3.23 -5.45 17.39
CA PHE A 383 3.40 -4.12 17.99
C PHE A 383 2.06 -3.45 18.28
N THR A 384 1.10 -3.52 17.35
CA THR A 384 -0.23 -2.91 17.53
C THR A 384 -0.94 -3.50 18.75
N VAL A 385 -0.95 -4.83 18.88
CA VAL A 385 -1.59 -5.50 20.01
C VAL A 385 -0.87 -5.17 21.32
N ILE A 386 0.46 -5.24 21.37
CA ILE A 386 1.20 -4.95 22.62
C ILE A 386 0.99 -3.48 23.04
N PHE A 387 1.22 -2.54 22.12
CA PHE A 387 1.20 -1.11 22.41
C PHE A 387 -0.20 -0.59 22.75
N PHE A 388 -1.22 -0.89 21.93
CA PHE A 388 -2.56 -0.33 22.13
C PHE A 388 -3.44 -1.15 23.08
N HIS A 389 -3.16 -2.45 23.26
CA HIS A 389 -3.96 -3.26 24.18
C HIS A 389 -3.43 -3.23 25.61
N PHE A 390 -2.11 -3.15 25.81
CA PHE A 390 -1.49 -3.20 27.14
C PHE A 390 -0.94 -1.85 27.60
N ASP A 391 -0.15 -1.15 26.79
CA ASP A 391 0.59 0.02 27.27
C ASP A 391 -0.21 1.34 27.20
N TYR A 392 -0.90 1.60 26.09
CA TYR A 392 -1.56 2.89 25.80
C TYR A 392 -3.00 2.73 25.33
N LYS A 393 -3.82 2.04 26.12
CA LYS A 393 -5.23 1.78 25.80
C LYS A 393 -6.07 3.05 25.64
N ASP A 394 -5.76 4.11 26.40
CA ASP A 394 -6.54 5.35 26.40
C ASP A 394 -6.36 6.18 25.11
N ILE A 395 -5.32 5.89 24.31
CA ILE A 395 -5.03 6.57 23.04
C ILE A 395 -5.67 5.84 21.85
N SER A 396 -6.01 4.56 22.01
CA SER A 396 -6.59 3.72 20.94
C SER A 396 -7.96 4.25 20.50
N GLU A 397 -8.12 4.49 19.19
CA GLU A 397 -9.42 4.86 18.62
C GLU A 397 -10.20 3.63 18.13
N SER A 398 -9.56 2.84 17.27
CA SER A 398 -10.08 1.58 16.79
C SER A 398 -8.91 0.69 16.37
N PHE A 399 -9.05 -0.62 16.59
CA PHE A 399 -7.97 -1.56 16.29
C PHE A 399 -7.55 -1.52 14.82
N LEU A 400 -8.49 -1.32 13.89
CA LEU A 400 -8.18 -1.24 12.46
C LEU A 400 -7.32 -0.01 12.13
N LEU A 401 -7.66 1.15 12.69
CA LEU A 401 -6.92 2.40 12.48
C LEU A 401 -5.54 2.32 13.14
N ASP A 402 -5.46 1.77 14.34
CA ASP A 402 -4.20 1.54 15.05
C ASP A 402 -3.27 0.65 14.23
N PHE A 403 -3.81 -0.46 13.71
CA PHE A 403 -3.04 -1.37 12.87
C PHE A 403 -2.57 -0.71 11.56
N PHE A 404 -3.43 0.11 10.95
CA PHE A 404 -3.09 0.90 9.77
C PHE A 404 -1.96 1.91 10.03
N MET A 405 -2.02 2.64 11.15
CA MET A 405 -1.00 3.62 11.52
C MET A 405 0.34 2.96 11.83
N VAL A 406 0.33 1.86 12.60
CA VAL A 406 1.55 1.10 12.90
C VAL A 406 2.18 0.57 11.61
N SER A 407 1.37 0.07 10.67
CA SER A 407 1.87 -0.35 9.35
C SER A 407 2.55 0.80 8.60
N ILE A 408 2.03 2.02 8.67
CA ILE A 408 2.67 3.20 8.06
C ILE A 408 3.99 3.52 8.77
N LEU A 409 4.00 3.59 10.10
CA LEU A 409 5.18 3.96 10.88
C LEU A 409 6.34 2.98 10.66
N PHE A 410 6.07 1.68 10.75
CA PHE A 410 7.11 0.66 10.56
C PHE A 410 7.62 0.62 9.12
N SER A 411 6.76 0.84 8.12
CA SER A 411 7.21 0.89 6.71
C SER A 411 8.18 2.05 6.40
N LYS A 412 8.25 3.05 7.29
CA LYS A 412 9.17 4.19 7.19
C LYS A 412 10.37 4.10 8.11
N ALA A 413 10.25 3.34 9.19
CA ALA A 413 11.32 3.15 10.18
C ALA A 413 12.25 1.98 9.85
N SER A 414 11.79 0.97 9.10
CA SER A 414 12.60 -0.12 8.57
C SER A 414 13.31 0.27 7.28
#